data_AF-A0A2E0FDA3-F1
#
_entry.id   AF-A0A2E0FDA3-F1
#
_cell.length_a   1.000
_cell.length_b   1.000
_cell.length_c   1.000
_cell.angle_alpha   90.00
_cell.angle_beta   90.00
_cell.angle_gamma   90.00
#
_symmetry.space_group_name_H-M   'P 1'
#
loop_
_entity.id
_entity.type
_entity.pdbx_description
1 polymer ?
#
loop_
_entity_poly.entity_id
_entity_poly.type
_entity_poly.pdbx_seq_one_letter_code
_entity_poly.pdbx_strand_id
1 'polypeptide(L)'
;MTDTTEVIAVSFGEQEDESMMQPNSLVAWFKARGWTLDLDSDRLTNGKEATNCCVMGPYILFKEADQPFPPIVFEYISSLQDKQGVISMMQEDSNDFPIHDTQADLYVKDFIAFMAENAQS
;
A
#
# COMPACT_ATOMS: atom_id res chain seq x y z
N MET A 1 -14.19 11.60 -18.09
CA MET A 1 -13.77 11.09 -16.77
C MET A 1 -12.32 11.44 -16.67
N THR A 2 -11.93 12.21 -15.66
CA THR A 2 -10.51 12.34 -15.33
C THR A 2 -10.11 11.00 -14.73
N ASP A 3 -9.30 10.24 -15.45
CA ASP A 3 -8.79 8.93 -15.02
C ASP A 3 -7.72 9.15 -13.95
N THR A 4 -8.17 9.55 -12.76
CA THR A 4 -7.32 9.68 -11.59
C THR A 4 -7.13 8.30 -10.96
N THR A 5 -5.89 7.93 -10.67
CA THR A 5 -5.54 6.66 -10.02
C THR A 5 -5.07 6.95 -8.60
N GLU A 6 -5.52 6.20 -7.60
CA GLU A 6 -5.02 6.34 -6.24
C GLU A 6 -3.69 5.62 -6.03
N VAL A 7 -2.84 6.23 -5.20
CA VAL A 7 -1.52 5.74 -4.84
C VAL A 7 -1.35 5.84 -3.33
N ILE A 8 -0.89 4.75 -2.71
CA ILE A 8 -0.53 4.68 -1.30
C ILE A 8 0.96 4.35 -1.23
N ALA A 9 1.76 5.30 -0.73
CA ALA A 9 3.14 5.06 -0.37
C ALA A 9 3.24 4.86 1.14
N VAL A 10 3.99 3.86 1.57
CA VAL A 10 4.25 3.57 2.97
C VAL A 10 5.74 3.62 3.22
N SER A 11 6.17 4.53 4.10
CA SER A 11 7.50 4.57 4.70
C SER A 11 7.49 3.76 5.98
N PHE A 12 8.32 2.74 6.05
CA PHE A 12 8.54 2.00 7.29
C PHE A 12 9.29 2.88 8.30
N GLY A 13 8.97 2.72 9.58
CA GLY A 13 9.70 3.39 10.65
C GLY A 13 10.95 2.60 11.07
N GLU A 14 11.79 3.21 11.91
CA GLU A 14 13.07 2.63 12.34
C GLU A 14 12.92 1.35 13.18
N GLN A 15 11.73 1.10 13.75
CA GLN A 15 11.44 -0.06 14.59
C GLN A 15 10.72 -1.18 13.83
N GLU A 16 10.46 -1.02 12.53
CA GLU A 16 9.83 -2.07 11.73
C GLU A 16 10.80 -3.26 11.61
N ASP A 17 10.27 -4.48 11.69
CA ASP A 17 11.06 -5.68 11.48
C ASP A 17 11.64 -5.65 10.07
N GLU A 18 12.97 -5.77 9.94
CA GLU A 18 13.66 -5.75 8.65
C GLU A 18 13.05 -6.75 7.66
N SER A 19 12.54 -7.89 8.16
CA SER A 19 11.88 -8.88 7.33
C SER A 19 10.63 -8.33 6.64
N MET A 20 9.90 -7.38 7.22
CA MET A 20 8.74 -6.75 6.57
C MET A 20 9.15 -5.83 5.40
N MET A 21 10.42 -5.45 5.33
CA MET A 21 10.99 -4.60 4.27
C MET A 21 11.72 -5.42 3.19
N GLN A 22 11.93 -6.73 3.42
CA GLN A 22 12.62 -7.59 2.47
C GLN A 22 11.65 -8.11 1.39
N PRO A 23 11.96 -7.95 0.09
CA PRO A 23 11.08 -8.37 -1.00
C PRO A 23 10.62 -9.84 -0.89
N ASN A 24 11.53 -10.76 -0.52
CA ASN A 24 11.20 -12.18 -0.40
C ASN A 24 10.22 -12.49 0.74
N SER A 25 10.33 -11.78 1.86
CA SER A 25 9.42 -11.92 2.99
C SER A 25 8.05 -11.36 2.67
N LEU A 26 7.98 -10.24 1.93
CA LEU A 26 6.73 -9.67 1.43
C LEU A 26 6.01 -10.63 0.48
N VAL A 27 6.75 -11.20 -0.48
CA VAL A 27 6.22 -12.24 -1.37
C VAL A 27 5.65 -13.40 -0.55
N ALA A 28 6.35 -13.87 0.48
CA ALA A 28 5.86 -14.94 1.35
C ALA A 28 4.61 -14.54 2.15
N TRP A 29 4.57 -13.30 2.66
CA TRP A 29 3.44 -12.76 3.42
C TRP A 29 2.16 -12.70 2.58
N PHE A 30 2.26 -12.20 1.34
CA PHE A 30 1.13 -12.17 0.40
C PHE A 30 0.73 -13.58 -0.03
N LYS A 31 1.70 -14.44 -0.32
CA LYS A 31 1.45 -15.84 -0.71
C LYS A 31 0.70 -16.63 0.34
N ALA A 32 1.01 -16.42 1.62
CA ALA A 32 0.30 -17.04 2.74
C ALA A 32 -1.19 -16.66 2.80
N ARG A 33 -1.60 -15.57 2.13
CA ARG A 33 -2.98 -15.06 2.05
C ARG A 33 -3.63 -15.31 0.68
N GLY A 34 -3.00 -16.12 -0.16
CA GLY A 34 -3.52 -16.44 -1.50
C GLY A 34 -3.25 -15.36 -2.55
N TRP A 35 -2.32 -14.45 -2.30
CA TRP A 35 -1.89 -13.41 -3.23
C TRP A 35 -0.50 -13.68 -3.78
N THR A 36 -0.26 -13.35 -5.04
CA THR A 36 1.06 -13.43 -5.67
C THR A 36 1.56 -12.02 -5.91
N LEU A 37 2.70 -11.69 -5.31
CA LEU A 37 3.48 -10.50 -5.64
C LEU A 37 4.57 -10.91 -6.63
N ASP A 38 4.47 -10.42 -7.86
CA ASP A 38 5.48 -10.55 -8.89
C ASP A 38 6.36 -9.30 -8.88
N LEU A 39 7.60 -9.45 -8.41
CA LEU A 39 8.56 -8.36 -8.24
C LEU A 39 9.17 -7.89 -9.57
N ASP A 40 9.09 -8.68 -10.64
CA ASP A 40 9.62 -8.28 -11.95
C ASP A 40 8.62 -7.37 -12.69
N SER A 41 7.32 -7.52 -12.38
CA SER A 41 6.24 -6.74 -12.98
C SER A 41 5.57 -5.75 -12.02
N ASP A 42 6.05 -5.67 -10.77
CA ASP A 42 5.47 -4.91 -9.67
C ASP A 42 3.95 -5.15 -9.53
N ARG A 43 3.50 -6.40 -9.70
CA ARG A 43 2.07 -6.75 -9.72
C ARG A 43 1.68 -7.65 -8.56
N LEU A 44 0.68 -7.23 -7.80
CA LEU A 44 0.05 -8.00 -6.73
C LEU A 44 -1.32 -8.49 -7.17
N THR A 45 -1.55 -9.81 -7.21
CA THR A 45 -2.83 -10.38 -7.68
C THR A 45 -3.20 -11.71 -7.04
N ASN A 46 -4.50 -12.00 -6.93
CA ASN A 46 -5.05 -13.31 -6.58
C ASN A 46 -5.72 -14.02 -7.78
N GLY A 47 -5.54 -13.48 -9.00
CA GLY A 47 -6.18 -13.95 -10.23
C GLY A 47 -7.59 -13.40 -10.48
N LYS A 48 -8.21 -12.73 -9.51
CA LYS A 48 -9.50 -12.02 -9.64
C LYS A 48 -9.34 -10.51 -9.50
N GLU A 49 -8.59 -10.10 -8.49
CA GLU A 49 -8.27 -8.71 -8.15
C GLU A 49 -6.78 -8.46 -8.40
N ALA A 50 -6.41 -7.21 -8.66
CA ALA A 50 -5.03 -6.81 -8.85
C ALA A 50 -4.78 -5.35 -8.50
N THR A 51 -3.56 -5.07 -8.05
CA THR A 51 -2.99 -3.73 -7.84
C THR A 51 -1.52 -3.77 -8.20
N ASN A 52 -0.93 -2.62 -8.52
CA ASN A 52 0.51 -2.52 -8.66
C ASN A 52 1.13 -2.36 -7.25
N CYS A 53 2.23 -3.06 -6.99
CA CYS A 53 2.92 -3.10 -5.71
C CYS A 53 4.43 -3.12 -5.97
N CYS A 54 5.11 -2.02 -5.65
CA CYS A 54 6.56 -1.89 -5.81
C CYS A 54 7.23 -1.77 -4.44
N VAL A 55 8.31 -2.52 -4.23
CA VAL A 55 9.09 -2.51 -2.97
C VAL A 55 10.42 -1.82 -3.22
N MET A 56 10.67 -0.73 -2.51
CA MET A 56 11.84 0.15 -2.71
C MET A 56 12.55 0.42 -1.38
N GLY A 57 13.24 -0.59 -0.83
CA GLY A 57 13.99 -0.44 0.43
C GLY A 57 13.05 -0.18 1.62
N PRO A 58 13.19 0.95 2.36
CA PRO A 58 12.33 1.26 3.49
C PRO A 58 10.94 1.78 3.06
N TYR A 59 10.57 1.61 1.79
CA TYR A 59 9.29 2.02 1.23
C TYR A 59 8.59 0.88 0.49
N ILE A 60 7.27 0.87 0.55
CA ILE A 60 6.41 0.09 -0.34
C ILE A 60 5.35 1.01 -0.93
N LEU A 61 5.09 0.86 -2.23
CA LEU A 61 4.12 1.66 -2.96
C LEU A 61 3.04 0.74 -3.53
N PHE A 62 1.80 1.07 -3.27
CA PHE A 62 0.63 0.48 -3.89
C PHE A 62 -0.01 1.50 -4.83
N LYS A 63 -0.43 1.05 -6.01
CA LYS A 63 -1.13 1.88 -6.98
C LYS A 63 -2.30 1.11 -7.57
N GLU A 64 -3.45 1.75 -7.64
CA GLU A 64 -4.63 1.15 -8.27
C GLU A 64 -4.32 0.72 -9.70
N ALA A 65 -4.97 -0.37 -10.11
CA ALA A 65 -4.96 -0.81 -11.50
C ALA A 65 -6.30 -0.39 -12.13
N ASP A 66 -6.97 -1.29 -12.83
CA ASP A 66 -8.29 -1.02 -13.41
C ASP A 66 -9.44 -1.01 -12.36
N GLN A 67 -9.12 -1.29 -11.09
CA GLN A 67 -10.07 -1.43 -10.00
C GLN A 67 -9.52 -0.77 -8.73
N PRO A 68 -10.41 -0.40 -7.78
CA PRO A 68 -10.01 0.11 -6.49
C PRO A 68 -9.08 -0.83 -5.73
N PHE A 69 -8.35 -0.30 -4.75
CA PHE A 69 -7.43 -1.11 -3.94
C PHE A 69 -8.09 -2.36 -3.36
N PRO A 70 -7.49 -3.55 -3.56
CA PRO A 70 -8.01 -4.75 -2.95
C PRO A 70 -7.79 -4.75 -1.44
N PRO A 71 -8.64 -5.44 -0.65
CA PRO A 71 -8.57 -5.45 0.82
C PRO A 71 -7.20 -5.85 1.39
N ILE A 72 -6.43 -6.65 0.65
CA ILE A 72 -5.09 -7.10 1.05
C ILE A 72 -4.09 -5.96 1.28
N VAL A 73 -4.26 -4.82 0.59
CA VAL A 73 -3.41 -3.63 0.77
C VAL A 73 -3.61 -3.08 2.19
N PHE A 74 -4.87 -2.91 2.59
CA PHE A 74 -5.22 -2.41 3.91
C PHE A 74 -4.92 -3.41 5.03
N GLU A 75 -5.07 -4.71 4.76
CA GLU A 75 -4.65 -5.77 5.68
C GLU A 75 -3.14 -5.73 5.92
N TYR A 76 -2.34 -5.54 4.85
CA TYR A 76 -0.90 -5.40 4.96
C TYR A 76 -0.53 -4.20 5.82
N ILE A 77 -1.08 -3.01 5.53
CA ILE A 77 -0.83 -1.78 6.29
C ILE A 77 -1.21 -1.96 7.77
N SER A 78 -2.35 -2.62 8.04
CA SER A 78 -2.80 -2.89 9.41
C SER A 78 -1.88 -3.84 10.18
N SER A 79 -1.14 -4.69 9.46
CA SER A 79 -0.20 -5.66 10.03
C SER A 79 1.18 -5.08 10.38
N LEU A 80 1.49 -3.87 9.93
CA LEU A 80 2.77 -3.20 10.21
C LEU A 80 2.95 -3.00 11.72
N GLN A 81 4.18 -3.22 12.21
CA GLN A 81 4.47 -3.17 13.63
C GLN A 81 4.84 -1.77 14.08
N ASP A 82 5.63 -1.04 13.28
CA ASP A 82 6.04 0.31 13.59
C ASP A 82 4.94 1.30 13.28
N LYS A 83 4.31 1.76 14.34
CA LYS A 83 3.21 2.71 14.28
C LYS A 83 3.65 4.14 13.97
N GLN A 84 4.95 4.41 13.91
CA GLN A 84 5.54 5.69 13.52
C GLN A 84 5.92 5.75 12.04
N GLY A 85 5.75 4.65 11.28
CA GLY A 85 5.80 4.70 9.83
C GLY A 85 4.81 5.73 9.28
N VAL A 86 5.08 6.23 8.07
CA VAL A 86 4.26 7.23 7.41
C VAL A 86 3.53 6.59 6.23
N ILE A 87 2.24 6.86 6.11
CA ILE A 87 1.41 6.53 4.97
C ILE A 87 1.08 7.82 4.25
N SER A 88 1.47 7.92 2.99
CA SER A 88 1.13 9.01 2.10
C SER A 88 0.11 8.49 1.09
N MET A 89 -1.08 9.08 1.07
CA MET A 89 -2.12 8.82 0.08
C MET A 89 -2.16 9.99 -0.90
N MET A 90 -2.24 9.70 -2.18
CA MET A 90 -2.25 10.72 -3.23
C MET A 90 -2.96 10.21 -4.48
N GLN A 91 -3.35 11.14 -5.35
CA GLN A 91 -3.89 10.82 -6.67
C GLN A 91 -2.89 11.21 -7.76
N GLU A 92 -2.92 10.49 -8.87
CA GLU A 92 -2.18 10.83 -10.09
C GLU A 92 -3.10 10.77 -11.31
N ASP A 93 -2.72 11.49 -12.37
CA ASP A 93 -3.33 11.34 -13.68
C ASP A 93 -2.26 11.32 -14.79
N SER A 94 -2.68 11.36 -16.06
CA SER A 94 -1.75 11.34 -17.18
C SER A 94 -0.83 12.56 -17.29
N ASN A 95 -1.11 13.63 -16.55
CA ASN A 95 -0.46 14.93 -16.66
C ASN A 95 0.38 15.29 -15.42
N ASP A 96 0.03 14.77 -14.23
CA ASP A 96 0.66 15.14 -12.97
C ASP A 96 0.82 13.96 -11.99
N PHE A 97 1.93 13.98 -11.23
CA PHE A 97 2.24 13.00 -10.19
C PHE A 97 3.05 13.63 -9.03
N PRO A 98 2.50 13.66 -7.80
CA PRO A 98 1.08 13.56 -7.48
C PRO A 98 0.31 14.80 -7.95
N ILE A 99 -1.00 14.69 -8.17
CA ILE A 99 -1.89 15.84 -8.39
C ILE A 99 -1.79 16.75 -7.15
N HIS A 100 -1.44 18.01 -7.35
CA HIS A 100 -1.36 19.00 -6.30
C HIS A 100 -2.64 19.04 -5.45
N ASP A 101 -2.48 19.23 -4.13
CA ASP A 101 -3.55 19.25 -3.11
C ASP A 101 -4.27 17.91 -2.84
N THR A 102 -3.89 16.81 -3.49
CA THR A 102 -4.46 15.47 -3.20
C THR A 102 -3.66 14.65 -2.18
N GLN A 103 -2.46 15.12 -1.81
CA GLN A 103 -1.59 14.42 -0.89
C GLN A 103 -2.08 14.56 0.56
N ALA A 104 -2.24 13.42 1.22
CA ALA A 104 -2.52 13.32 2.65
C ALA A 104 -1.53 12.36 3.31
N ASP A 105 -0.78 12.88 4.30
CA ASP A 105 0.20 12.11 5.06
C ASP A 105 -0.34 11.81 6.47
N LEU A 106 -0.22 10.56 6.89
CA LEU A 106 -0.67 10.06 8.20
C LEU A 106 0.39 9.14 8.79
N TYR A 107 0.51 9.11 10.12
CA TYR A 107 1.24 8.00 10.75
C TYR A 107 0.43 6.71 10.64
N VAL A 108 1.12 5.56 10.59
CA VAL A 108 0.50 4.23 10.53
C VAL A 108 -0.51 4.02 11.65
N LYS A 109 -0.24 4.46 12.89
CA LYS A 109 -1.24 4.41 13.99
C LYS A 109 -2.54 5.14 13.66
N ASP A 110 -2.44 6.32 13.07
CA ASP A 110 -3.57 7.23 12.89
C ASP A 110 -4.43 6.73 11.73
N PHE A 111 -3.79 6.21 10.69
CA PHE A 111 -4.47 5.50 9.61
C PHE A 111 -5.20 4.25 10.10
N ILE A 112 -4.55 3.40 10.91
CA ILE A 112 -5.19 2.19 11.45
C ILE A 112 -6.37 2.55 12.36
N ALA A 113 -6.22 3.57 13.20
CA ALA A 113 -7.32 4.06 14.04
C ALA A 113 -8.50 4.55 13.19
N PHE A 114 -8.23 5.35 12.16
CA PHE A 114 -9.25 5.82 11.22
C PHE A 114 -9.97 4.66 10.52
N MET A 115 -9.24 3.66 10.03
CA MET A 115 -9.84 2.48 9.40
C MET A 115 -10.73 1.69 10.37
N ALA A 116 -10.32 1.56 11.63
CA ALA A 116 -11.10 0.86 12.65
C ALA A 116 -12.40 1.59 13.02
N GLU A 117 -12.38 2.92 13.08
CA GLU A 117 -13.56 3.75 13.34
C GLU A 117 -14.58 3.67 12.19
N ASN A 118 -14.11 3.66 10.96
CA ASN A 118 -14.97 3.64 9.77
C ASN A 118 -15.45 2.22 9.39
N ALA A 119 -14.79 1.15 9.86
CA ALA A 119 -15.25 -0.23 9.65
C ALA A 119 -16.48 -0.61 10.49
N GLN A 120 -16.87 0.22 11.47
CA GLN A 120 -18.03 0.01 12.33
C GLN A 120 -19.29 0.80 11.88
N SER A 121 -19.20 1.52 10.76
CA SER A 121 -20.27 2.33 10.17
C SER A 121 -20.92 1.64 8.98
#